data_AF-A0A9D6E299-F1
#
_entry.id   AF-A0A9D6E299-F1
#
_cell.length_a   1.000
_cell.length_b   1.000
_cell.length_c   1.000
_cell.angle_alpha   90.00
_cell.angle_beta   90.00
_cell.angle_gamma   90.00
#
_symmetry.space_group_name_H-M   'P 1'
#
loop_
_entity.id
_entity.type
_entity.pdbx_description
1 polymer ?
#
loop_
_entity_poly.entity_id
_entity_poly.type
_entity_poly.pdbx_seq_one_letter_code
_entity_poly.pdbx_strand_id
1 'polypeptide(L)'
;MPKTHEALEAILNQPDRKTSAGRRDLLLLTVLYDSGARVQELTDLLVRDIRLTQPATITLRGKGRKVRHVTLMSRTAILLKNYLEERRLTAADRSDYPLFFNSRRQKLTRAGVSYIIDKYVKAVKEQNTILLPDKVSPHVFRHTKAMHLLQANVNLVYIRDFLGHASVTTSEIYARADARMKRLALEQAYSLAVINDVPAWQDDQDLLSWLQKVCQ
;
A
#
# COMPACT_ATOMS: atom_id res chain seq x y z
N MET A 1 3.19 5.42 -21.17
CA MET A 1 3.58 5.82 -19.79
C MET A 1 4.49 4.74 -19.23
N PRO A 2 5.58 5.07 -18.53
CA PRO A 2 6.44 4.07 -17.91
C PRO A 2 5.59 3.14 -17.05
N LYS A 3 5.91 1.85 -17.07
CA LYS A 3 5.17 0.82 -16.33
C LYS A 3 5.14 1.28 -14.87
N THR A 4 3.94 1.43 -14.30
CA THR A 4 3.72 1.93 -12.93
C THR A 4 4.57 1.23 -11.87
N HIS A 5 5.02 0.01 -12.17
CA HIS A 5 5.95 -0.78 -11.38
C HIS A 5 7.37 -0.20 -11.29
N GLU A 6 8.01 0.17 -12.39
CA GLU A 6 9.40 0.67 -12.40
C GLU A 6 9.50 2.01 -11.64
N ALA A 7 8.50 2.87 -11.81
CA ALA A 7 8.39 4.12 -11.06
C ALA A 7 8.24 3.89 -9.55
N LEU A 8 7.43 2.91 -9.15
CA LEU A 8 7.24 2.55 -7.75
C LEU A 8 8.52 1.97 -7.14
N GLU A 9 9.20 1.08 -7.86
CA GLU A 9 10.47 0.49 -7.42
C GLU A 9 11.55 1.57 -7.24
N ALA A 10 11.67 2.47 -8.22
CA ALA A 10 12.60 3.59 -8.15
C ALA A 10 12.37 4.44 -6.89
N ILE A 11 11.10 4.76 -6.57
CA ILE A 11 10.74 5.53 -5.37
C ILE A 11 11.03 4.73 -4.09
N LEU A 12 10.67 3.45 -4.02
CA LEU A 12 10.88 2.59 -2.84
C LEU A 12 12.37 2.31 -2.56
N ASN A 13 13.25 2.49 -3.54
CA ASN A 13 14.69 2.32 -3.38
C ASN A 13 15.42 3.60 -2.90
N GLN A 14 14.78 4.77 -2.92
CA GLN A 14 15.41 6.02 -2.48
C GLN A 14 15.63 6.17 -0.96
N PRO A 15 14.74 5.72 -0.05
CA PRO A 15 14.93 5.95 1.37
C PRO A 15 16.21 5.29 1.92
N ASP A 16 17.07 6.09 2.55
CA ASP A 16 18.31 5.58 3.15
C ASP A 16 18.03 4.67 4.35
N ARG A 17 18.25 3.36 4.14
CA ARG A 17 18.03 2.30 5.13
C ARG A 17 19.00 2.33 6.30
N LYS A 18 20.08 3.12 6.24
CA LYS A 18 21.03 3.31 7.36
C LYS A 18 20.45 4.24 8.43
N THR A 19 19.53 5.13 8.07
CA THR A 19 18.92 6.08 9.02
C THR A 19 17.56 5.59 9.52
N SER A 20 17.24 5.88 10.79
CA SER A 20 15.92 5.58 11.36
C SER A 20 14.78 6.31 10.64
N ALA A 21 15.05 7.50 10.10
CA ALA A 21 14.08 8.27 9.32
C ALA A 21 13.83 7.61 7.95
N GLY A 22 14.88 7.22 7.23
CA GLY A 22 14.73 6.54 5.94
C GLY A 22 14.06 5.16 6.07
N ARG A 23 14.36 4.39 7.13
CA ARG A 23 13.62 3.14 7.42
C ARG A 23 12.15 3.36 7.72
N ARG A 24 11.79 4.41 8.48
CA ARG A 24 10.39 4.81 8.70
C ARG A 24 9.72 5.14 7.37
N ASP A 25 10.36 5.95 6.54
CA ASP A 25 9.79 6.43 5.30
C ASP A 25 9.62 5.29 4.28
N LEU A 26 10.60 4.39 4.17
CA LEU A 26 10.49 3.15 3.38
C LEU A 26 9.29 2.33 3.81
N LEU A 27 9.14 2.09 5.11
CA LEU A 27 8.02 1.33 5.64
C LEU A 27 6.69 2.03 5.35
N LEU A 28 6.62 3.34 5.53
CA LEU A 28 5.43 4.13 5.25
C LEU A 28 4.99 4.00 3.79
N LEU A 29 5.91 4.18 2.84
CA LEU A 29 5.64 4.03 1.41
C LEU A 29 5.24 2.59 1.06
N THR A 30 5.91 1.60 1.67
CA THR A 30 5.61 0.18 1.45
C THR A 30 4.22 -0.18 1.97
N VAL A 31 3.84 0.26 3.17
CA VAL A 31 2.50 0.03 3.73
C VAL A 31 1.44 0.74 2.90
N LEU A 32 1.70 1.98 2.47
CA LEU A 32 0.78 2.75 1.63
C LEU A 32 0.49 2.01 0.31
N TYR A 33 1.52 1.52 -0.36
CA TYR A 33 1.38 0.69 -1.55
C TYR A 33 0.66 -0.64 -1.24
N ASP A 34 1.20 -1.42 -0.31
CA ASP A 34 0.78 -2.81 -0.10
C ASP A 34 -0.66 -2.91 0.38
N SER A 35 -1.11 -1.94 1.18
CA SER A 35 -2.47 -1.90 1.72
C SER A 35 -3.48 -1.10 0.89
N GLY A 36 -3.00 -0.31 -0.08
CA GLY A 36 -3.83 0.67 -0.79
C GLY A 36 -4.55 1.65 0.13
N ALA A 37 -4.00 1.95 1.31
CA ALA A 37 -4.63 2.83 2.29
C ALA A 37 -4.84 4.26 1.73
N ARG A 38 -5.93 4.90 2.15
CA ARG A 38 -6.06 6.36 2.00
C ARG A 38 -5.08 7.05 2.95
N VAL A 39 -4.65 8.27 2.61
CA VAL A 39 -3.70 9.03 3.44
C VAL A 39 -4.19 9.20 4.89
N GLN A 40 -5.48 9.45 5.11
CA GLN A 40 -6.03 9.57 6.47
C GLN A 40 -5.95 8.24 7.23
N GLU A 41 -6.32 7.13 6.57
CA GLU A 41 -6.27 5.79 7.15
C GLU A 41 -4.83 5.46 7.56
N LEU A 42 -3.84 5.80 6.72
CA LEU A 42 -2.42 5.62 7.01
C LEU A 42 -1.95 6.46 8.21
N THR A 43 -2.34 7.73 8.28
CA THR A 43 -1.92 8.64 9.38
C THR A 43 -2.58 8.33 10.71
N ASP A 44 -3.73 7.66 10.70
CA ASP A 44 -4.47 7.29 11.91
C ASP A 44 -4.18 5.84 12.36
N LEU A 45 -3.33 5.09 11.65
CA LEU A 45 -2.90 3.76 12.08
C LEU A 45 -2.25 3.82 13.46
N LEU A 46 -2.71 2.96 14.36
CA LEU A 46 -2.14 2.74 15.67
C LEU A 46 -1.40 1.40 15.71
N VAL A 47 -0.53 1.23 16.71
CA VAL A 47 0.20 -0.05 16.90
C VAL A 47 -0.77 -1.22 17.05
N ARG A 48 -1.88 -1.05 17.78
CA ARG A 48 -2.94 -2.07 17.95
C ARG A 48 -3.61 -2.53 16.66
N ASP A 49 -3.54 -1.72 15.59
CA ASP A 49 -4.15 -2.07 14.32
C ASP A 49 -3.28 -3.05 13.52
N ILE A 50 -2.08 -3.40 14.00
CA ILE A 50 -1.11 -4.28 13.36
C ILE A 50 -1.11 -5.66 14.02
N ARG A 51 -1.31 -6.70 13.22
CA ARG A 51 -1.17 -8.09 13.65
C ARG A 51 -0.13 -8.79 12.78
N LEU A 52 0.99 -9.19 13.39
CA LEU A 52 2.11 -9.81 12.67
C LEU A 52 2.03 -11.35 12.61
N THR A 53 1.10 -11.99 13.32
CA THR A 53 0.85 -13.45 13.18
C THR A 53 0.40 -13.76 11.76
N GLN A 54 1.01 -14.76 11.12
CA GLN A 54 0.72 -15.07 9.73
C GLN A 54 -0.73 -15.54 9.52
N PRO A 55 -1.44 -15.05 8.47
CA PRO A 55 -1.01 -13.96 7.59
C PRO A 55 -1.05 -12.61 8.32
N ALA A 56 0.03 -11.83 8.17
CA ALA A 56 0.13 -10.51 8.78
C ALA A 56 -0.96 -9.59 8.19
N THR A 57 -1.60 -8.80 9.04
CA THR A 57 -2.69 -7.91 8.64
C THR A 57 -2.59 -6.55 9.29
N ILE A 58 -3.11 -5.54 8.60
CA ILE A 58 -3.39 -4.23 9.17
C ILE A 58 -4.89 -3.96 9.16
N THR A 59 -5.36 -3.22 10.17
CA THR A 59 -6.76 -2.80 10.29
C THR A 59 -6.87 -1.33 9.88
N LEU A 60 -7.55 -1.06 8.77
CA LEU A 60 -7.77 0.30 8.28
C LEU A 60 -9.17 0.79 8.65
N ARG A 61 -9.26 1.99 9.21
CA ARG A 61 -10.50 2.63 9.66
C ARG A 61 -10.82 3.82 8.77
N GLY A 62 -11.85 3.68 7.94
CA GLY A 62 -12.28 4.68 6.96
C GLY A 62 -13.45 5.55 7.45
N LYS A 63 -13.95 6.40 6.53
CA LYS A 63 -15.11 7.27 6.76
C LYS A 63 -16.34 6.44 7.17
N GLY A 64 -17.12 6.95 8.12
CA GLY A 64 -18.32 6.29 8.63
C GLY A 64 -18.03 5.07 9.52
N ARG A 65 -16.85 5.02 10.16
CA ARG A 65 -16.39 3.91 11.02
C ARG A 65 -16.31 2.56 10.31
N LYS A 66 -16.22 2.56 8.97
CA LYS A 66 -16.04 1.33 8.19
C LYS A 66 -14.63 0.80 8.44
N VAL A 67 -14.53 -0.46 8.81
CA VAL A 67 -13.27 -1.15 9.09
C VAL A 67 -13.02 -2.18 8.00
N ARG A 68 -11.78 -2.26 7.52
CA ARG A 68 -11.33 -3.37 6.68
C ARG A 68 -10.00 -3.91 7.16
N HIS A 69 -9.81 -5.20 7.01
CA HIS A 69 -8.55 -5.87 7.31
C HIS A 69 -7.82 -6.14 6.00
N VAL A 70 -6.57 -5.70 5.92
CA VAL A 70 -5.75 -5.90 4.73
C VAL A 70 -4.60 -6.82 5.08
N THR A 71 -4.52 -7.95 4.39
CA THR A 71 -3.37 -8.85 4.46
C THR A 71 -2.17 -8.19 3.80
N LEU A 72 -1.04 -8.22 4.49
CA LEU A 72 0.23 -7.71 4.02
C LEU A 72 1.07 -8.80 3.38
N MET A 73 1.94 -8.40 2.45
CA MET A 73 3.02 -9.22 1.94
C MET A 73 4.03 -9.54 3.05
N SER A 74 4.70 -10.70 2.92
CA SER A 74 5.71 -11.14 3.89
C SER A 74 6.83 -10.12 4.09
N ARG A 75 7.28 -9.45 3.02
CA ARG A 75 8.31 -8.39 3.08
C ARG A 75 7.84 -7.18 3.90
N THR A 76 6.61 -6.73 3.72
CA THR A 76 6.01 -5.64 4.49
C THR A 76 5.91 -6.00 5.97
N ALA A 77 5.55 -7.25 6.29
CA ALA A 77 5.48 -7.74 7.65
C ALA A 77 6.86 -7.73 8.34
N ILE A 78 7.93 -8.11 7.63
CA ILE A 78 9.31 -8.04 8.15
C ILE A 78 9.71 -6.59 8.43
N LEU A 79 9.45 -5.66 7.50
CA LEU A 79 9.74 -4.23 7.71
C LEU A 79 8.98 -3.66 8.90
N LEU A 80 7.70 -4.02 9.06
CA LEU A 80 6.89 -3.62 10.22
C LEU A 80 7.49 -4.14 11.52
N LYS A 81 7.83 -5.43 11.58
CA LYS A 81 8.42 -6.04 12.78
C LYS A 81 9.68 -5.28 13.21
N ASN A 82 10.63 -5.11 12.30
CA ASN A 82 11.89 -4.41 12.57
C ASN A 82 11.67 -2.97 13.03
N TYR A 83 10.71 -2.27 12.41
CA TYR A 83 10.35 -0.91 12.81
C TYR A 83 9.73 -0.83 14.20
N LEU A 84 8.81 -1.74 14.55
CA LEU A 84 8.18 -1.77 15.87
C LEU A 84 9.21 -2.03 16.97
N GLU A 85 10.16 -2.95 16.72
CA GLU A 85 11.27 -3.26 17.63
C GLU A 85 12.22 -2.06 17.77
N GLU A 86 12.68 -1.48 16.65
CA GLU A 86 13.57 -0.31 16.64
C GLU A 86 12.96 0.88 17.40
N ARG A 87 11.65 1.11 17.24
CA ARG A 87 10.93 2.21 17.87
C ARG A 87 10.43 1.90 19.28
N ARG A 88 10.68 0.69 19.80
CA ARG A 88 10.23 0.22 21.11
C ARG A 88 8.71 0.35 21.27
N LEU A 89 7.97 -0.07 20.25
CA LEU A 89 6.50 -0.02 20.18
C LEU A 89 5.84 -1.36 20.49
N THR A 90 6.62 -2.40 20.82
CA THR A 90 6.12 -3.75 21.09
C THR A 90 5.48 -3.90 22.48
N ALA A 91 5.66 -2.93 23.37
CA ALA A 91 5.08 -2.95 24.71
C ALA A 91 3.57 -2.67 24.69
N ALA A 92 2.82 -3.32 25.58
CA ALA A 92 1.35 -3.28 25.61
C ALA A 92 0.79 -1.86 25.85
N ASP A 93 1.50 -1.03 26.62
CA ASP A 93 1.18 0.37 26.88
C ASP A 93 1.32 1.27 25.64
N ARG A 94 1.91 0.75 24.55
CA ARG A 94 2.08 1.45 23.27
C ARG A 94 1.05 1.08 22.21
N SER A 95 0.06 0.26 22.56
CA SER A 95 -1.03 -0.15 21.67
C SER A 95 -1.75 1.04 21.00
N ASP A 96 -1.95 2.14 21.73
CA ASP A 96 -2.61 3.37 21.24
C ASP A 96 -1.64 4.42 20.69
N TYR A 97 -0.35 4.12 20.57
CA TYR A 97 0.60 5.02 19.91
C TYR A 97 0.39 5.04 18.40
N PRO A 98 0.58 6.19 17.74
CA PRO A 98 0.57 6.25 16.28
C PRO A 98 1.68 5.37 15.72
N LEU A 99 1.35 4.58 14.70
CA LEU A 99 2.33 3.73 14.03
C LEU A 99 3.42 4.58 13.37
N PHE A 100 3.02 5.66 12.69
CA PHE A 100 3.97 6.60 12.07
C PHE A 100 3.93 7.96 12.75
N PHE A 101 5.09 8.42 13.20
CA PHE A 101 5.25 9.70 13.89
C PHE A 101 6.46 10.52 13.41
N ASN A 102 6.39 11.83 13.69
CA ASN A 102 7.47 12.78 13.43
C ASN A 102 8.56 12.74 14.54
N SER A 103 9.60 13.55 14.42
CA SER A 103 10.68 13.64 15.42
C SER A 103 10.20 14.05 16.82
N ARG A 104 9.05 14.73 16.92
CA ARG A 104 8.38 15.11 18.17
C ARG A 104 7.42 14.03 18.71
N ARG A 105 7.45 12.82 18.15
CA ARG A 105 6.57 11.68 18.48
C ARG A 105 5.07 11.95 18.31
N GLN A 106 4.71 12.94 17.51
CA GLN A 106 3.32 13.21 17.13
C GLN A 106 2.97 12.45 15.85
N LYS A 107 1.71 12.05 15.70
CA LYS A 107 1.23 11.38 14.49
C LYS A 107 1.56 12.19 13.24
N LEU A 108 1.95 11.52 12.16
CA LEU A 108 2.16 12.19 10.89
C LEU A 108 0.85 12.80 10.38
N THR A 109 0.94 13.96 9.75
CA THR A 109 -0.21 14.60 9.09
C THR A 109 -0.26 14.20 7.62
N ARG A 110 -1.39 14.46 6.95
CA ARG A 110 -1.50 14.27 5.49
C ARG A 110 -0.43 15.05 4.72
N ALA A 111 -0.14 16.27 5.17
CA ALA A 111 0.92 17.11 4.61
C ALA A 111 2.30 16.47 4.86
N GLY A 112 2.54 15.89 6.04
CA GLY A 112 3.78 15.16 6.32
C GLY A 112 3.98 13.94 5.42
N VAL A 113 2.91 13.18 5.15
CA VAL A 113 2.97 12.06 4.19
C VAL A 113 3.25 12.56 2.77
N SER A 114 2.58 13.63 2.35
CA SER A 114 2.79 14.22 1.02
C SER A 114 4.23 14.71 0.86
N TYR A 115 4.76 15.40 1.86
CA TYR A 115 6.17 15.83 1.90
C TYR A 115 7.14 14.65 1.77
N ILE A 116 6.89 13.53 2.46
CA ILE A 116 7.73 12.32 2.35
C ILE A 116 7.68 11.77 0.92
N ILE A 117 6.51 11.69 0.30
CA ILE A 117 6.37 11.23 -1.10
C ILE A 117 7.13 12.18 -2.04
N ASP A 118 6.87 13.48 -1.95
CA ASP A 118 7.48 14.49 -2.82
C ASP A 118 9.01 14.49 -2.70
N LYS A 119 9.54 14.33 -1.48
CA LYS A 119 10.98 14.20 -1.22
C LYS A 119 11.62 13.09 -2.06
N TYR A 120 11.01 11.89 -2.07
CA TYR A 120 11.59 10.76 -2.79
C TYR A 120 11.30 10.79 -4.29
N VAL A 121 10.16 11.34 -4.69
CA VAL A 121 9.87 11.60 -6.12
C VAL A 121 10.87 12.58 -6.70
N LYS A 122 11.20 13.65 -5.98
CA LYS A 122 12.23 14.61 -6.38
C LYS A 122 13.60 13.95 -6.52
N ALA A 123 14.00 13.12 -5.55
CA ALA A 123 15.27 12.40 -5.60
C ALA A 123 15.39 11.48 -6.83
N VAL A 124 14.31 10.77 -7.21
CA VAL A 124 14.29 9.98 -8.45
C VAL A 124 14.39 10.88 -9.68
N LYS A 125 13.64 11.99 -9.73
CA LYS A 125 13.70 12.94 -10.86
C LYS A 125 15.09 13.53 -11.04
N GLU A 126 15.78 13.87 -9.94
CA GLU A 126 17.15 14.40 -9.96
C GLU A 126 18.17 13.39 -10.54
N GLN A 127 17.91 12.09 -10.41
CA GLN A 127 18.76 11.03 -11.00
C GLN A 127 18.54 10.86 -12.51
N ASN A 128 17.45 11.38 -13.08
CA ASN A 128 17.08 11.27 -14.49
C ASN A 128 17.11 9.83 -15.06
N THR A 129 16.92 8.82 -14.21
CA THR A 129 16.98 7.40 -14.60
C THR A 129 15.67 6.88 -15.17
N ILE A 130 14.54 7.49 -14.79
CA ILE A 130 13.20 7.10 -15.24
C ILE A 130 12.27 8.32 -15.30
N LEU A 131 11.35 8.32 -16.26
CA LEU A 131 10.30 9.32 -16.34
C LEU A 131 9.26 9.06 -15.24
N LEU A 132 8.99 10.05 -14.39
CA LEU A 132 7.94 9.98 -13.38
C LEU A 132 6.79 10.93 -13.73
N PRO A 133 5.55 10.64 -13.29
CA PRO A 133 4.44 11.59 -13.36
C PRO A 133 4.80 12.94 -12.72
N ASP A 134 4.16 14.01 -13.17
CA ASP A 134 4.38 15.35 -12.63
C ASP A 134 4.09 15.40 -11.13
N LYS A 135 3.00 14.74 -10.71
CA LYS A 135 2.56 14.65 -9.32
C LYS A 135 2.32 13.20 -8.92
N VAL A 136 3.04 12.75 -7.90
CA VAL A 136 2.79 11.47 -7.23
C VAL A 136 2.14 11.76 -5.89
N SER A 137 1.03 11.09 -5.61
CA SER A 137 0.27 11.27 -4.37
C SER A 137 -0.11 9.91 -3.79
N PRO A 138 -0.63 9.84 -2.56
CA PRO A 138 -1.12 8.59 -1.98
C PRO A 138 -2.13 7.84 -2.87
N HIS A 139 -2.94 8.57 -3.65
CA HIS A 139 -3.89 7.97 -4.59
C HIS A 139 -3.19 7.23 -5.75
N VAL A 140 -1.99 7.68 -6.16
CA VAL A 140 -1.19 7.00 -7.19
C VAL A 140 -0.74 5.64 -6.69
N PHE A 141 -0.23 5.53 -5.46
CA PHE A 141 0.15 4.24 -4.86
C PHE A 141 -1.03 3.27 -4.79
N ARG A 142 -2.19 3.77 -4.37
CA ARG A 142 -3.43 3.01 -4.28
C ARG A 142 -3.91 2.54 -5.65
N HIS A 143 -3.88 3.41 -6.66
CA HIS A 143 -4.21 3.05 -8.04
C HIS A 143 -3.25 2.00 -8.58
N THR A 144 -1.94 2.18 -8.41
CA THR A 144 -0.92 1.21 -8.81
C THR A 144 -1.17 -0.15 -8.17
N LYS A 145 -1.50 -0.22 -6.87
CA LYS A 145 -1.86 -1.48 -6.21
C LYS A 145 -3.11 -2.13 -6.82
N ALA A 146 -4.15 -1.34 -7.12
CA ALA A 146 -5.37 -1.86 -7.75
C ALA A 146 -5.08 -2.45 -9.15
N MET A 147 -4.30 -1.73 -9.97
CA MET A 147 -3.87 -2.21 -11.28
C MET A 147 -3.04 -3.49 -11.18
N HIS A 148 -2.13 -3.56 -10.21
CA HIS A 148 -1.31 -4.75 -9.98
C HIS A 148 -2.14 -5.96 -9.52
N LEU A 149 -3.17 -5.75 -8.70
CA LEU A 149 -4.11 -6.83 -8.34
C LEU A 149 -4.89 -7.31 -9.57
N LEU A 150 -5.36 -6.38 -10.40
CA LEU A 150 -6.05 -6.72 -11.64
C LEU A 150 -5.16 -7.51 -12.61
N GLN A 151 -3.93 -7.07 -12.80
CA GLN A 151 -2.92 -7.75 -13.63
C GLN A 151 -2.60 -9.16 -13.11
N ALA A 152 -2.65 -9.36 -11.80
CA ALA A 152 -2.50 -10.67 -11.17
C ALA A 152 -3.80 -11.53 -11.23
N ASN A 153 -4.77 -11.14 -12.06
CA ASN A 153 -6.08 -11.80 -12.22
C ASN A 153 -6.86 -11.95 -10.91
N VAL A 154 -6.69 -11.00 -9.98
CA VAL A 154 -7.49 -10.96 -8.76
C VAL A 154 -8.91 -10.49 -9.10
N ASN A 155 -9.91 -11.24 -8.64
CA ASN A 155 -11.32 -10.94 -8.86
C ASN A 155 -11.67 -9.48 -8.45
N LEU A 156 -12.39 -8.77 -9.33
CA LEU A 156 -12.77 -7.35 -9.16
C LEU A 156 -13.55 -7.07 -7.88
N VAL A 157 -14.41 -8.00 -7.43
CA VAL A 157 -15.14 -7.89 -6.17
C VAL A 157 -14.17 -7.81 -5.00
N TYR A 158 -13.12 -8.63 -5.00
CA TYR A 158 -12.08 -8.58 -3.99
C TYR A 158 -11.27 -7.28 -4.06
N ILE A 159 -10.96 -6.79 -5.26
CA ILE A 159 -10.25 -5.50 -5.43
C ILE A 159 -11.10 -4.35 -4.85
N ARG A 160 -12.41 -4.35 -5.12
CA ARG A 160 -13.35 -3.34 -4.58
C ARG A 160 -13.40 -3.36 -3.06
N ASP A 161 -13.47 -4.56 -2.47
CA ASP A 161 -13.49 -4.75 -1.02
C ASP A 161 -12.15 -4.35 -0.37
N PHE A 162 -11.03 -4.73 -0.99
CA PHE A 162 -9.67 -4.33 -0.60
C PHE A 162 -9.50 -2.81 -0.57
N LEU A 163 -10.08 -2.11 -1.56
CA LEU A 163 -10.07 -0.66 -1.64
C LEU A 163 -11.09 -0.01 -0.66
N GLY A 164 -12.06 -0.76 -0.14
CA GLY A 164 -13.01 -0.27 0.87
C GLY A 164 -14.14 0.57 0.26
N HIS A 165 -14.66 0.17 -0.90
CA HIS A 165 -15.88 0.72 -1.48
C HIS A 165 -17.10 -0.07 -1.02
N ALA A 166 -17.95 0.60 -0.25
CA ALA A 166 -19.15 0.02 0.30
C ALA A 166 -20.34 0.25 -0.62
N SER A 167 -20.52 -0.66 -1.57
CA SER A 167 -21.79 -0.89 -2.27
C SER A 167 -21.83 -2.36 -2.64
N VAL A 168 -22.11 -3.20 -1.64
CA VAL A 168 -22.63 -4.55 -1.89
C VAL A 168 -24.14 -4.44 -1.76
N THR A 169 -24.81 -4.00 -2.81
CA THR A 169 -26.22 -4.28 -2.97
C THR A 169 -26.33 -5.69 -3.54
N THR A 170 -26.75 -6.59 -2.66
CA THR A 170 -27.46 -7.86 -2.94
C THR A 170 -26.79 -8.91 -3.82
N SER A 171 -26.63 -10.07 -3.20
CA SER A 171 -26.75 -11.38 -3.85
C SER A 171 -25.61 -11.77 -4.80
N GLU A 172 -24.44 -12.03 -4.23
CA GLU A 172 -23.60 -13.15 -4.68
C GLU A 172 -22.53 -13.44 -3.63
N ILE A 173 -22.90 -14.36 -2.74
CA ILE A 173 -22.01 -15.01 -1.79
C ILE A 173 -21.05 -15.89 -2.61
N TYR A 174 -19.89 -15.39 -3.04
CA TYR A 174 -18.73 -16.26 -3.35
C TYR A 174 -17.43 -15.46 -3.36
N ALA A 175 -16.55 -15.75 -2.40
CA ALA A 175 -15.07 -15.63 -2.44
C ALA A 175 -14.44 -15.44 -1.04
N ARG A 176 -14.85 -16.25 -0.05
CA ARG A 176 -14.01 -16.48 1.15
C ARG A 176 -12.92 -17.53 0.92
N ALA A 177 -12.90 -18.15 -0.25
CA ALA A 177 -11.74 -18.90 -0.69
C ALA A 177 -10.79 -17.92 -1.38
N ASP A 178 -9.56 -17.91 -0.88
CA ASP A 178 -8.38 -17.55 -1.63
C ASP A 178 -7.69 -16.20 -1.40
N ALA A 179 -7.66 -15.69 -0.16
CA ALA A 179 -6.68 -14.64 0.18
C ALA A 179 -5.23 -15.18 0.19
N ARG A 180 -5.05 -16.50 0.39
CA ARG A 180 -3.73 -17.15 0.52
C ARG A 180 -3.08 -17.48 -0.82
N MET A 181 -3.76 -18.10 -1.79
CA MET A 181 -3.17 -18.35 -3.10
C MET A 181 -3.04 -17.05 -3.89
N LYS A 182 -3.96 -16.08 -3.72
CA LYS A 182 -3.78 -14.74 -4.31
C LYS A 182 -2.56 -14.01 -3.74
N ARG A 183 -2.28 -14.14 -2.42
CA ARG A 183 -1.02 -13.66 -1.84
C ARG A 183 0.18 -14.38 -2.45
N LEU A 184 0.13 -15.71 -2.59
CA LEU A 184 1.21 -16.48 -3.19
C LEU A 184 1.43 -16.12 -4.67
N ALA A 185 0.37 -15.85 -5.43
CA ALA A 185 0.43 -15.40 -6.81
C ALA A 185 1.06 -14.01 -6.93
N LEU A 186 0.71 -13.08 -6.03
CA LEU A 186 1.39 -11.78 -5.94
C LEU A 186 2.85 -11.95 -5.52
N GLU A 187 3.14 -12.73 -4.47
CA GLU A 187 4.50 -12.97 -4.00
C GLU A 187 5.37 -13.66 -5.07
N GLN A 188 4.82 -14.57 -5.87
CA GLN A 188 5.50 -15.21 -6.99
C GLN A 188 5.70 -14.26 -8.19
N ALA A 189 4.66 -13.52 -8.59
CA ALA A 189 4.75 -12.52 -9.67
C ALA A 189 5.74 -11.38 -9.35
N TYR A 190 5.94 -11.06 -8.06
CA TYR A 190 6.92 -10.06 -7.61
C TYR A 190 8.27 -10.66 -7.18
N SER A 191 8.38 -11.99 -7.11
CA SER A 191 9.65 -12.68 -6.82
C SER A 191 10.34 -13.23 -8.08
N LEU A 192 9.65 -13.26 -9.23
CA LEU A 192 10.17 -13.75 -10.50
C LEU A 192 9.99 -12.68 -11.56
N ALA A 193 11.10 -12.24 -12.13
CA ALA A 193 11.09 -11.53 -13.39
C ALA A 193 10.28 -12.34 -14.44
N VAL A 194 9.52 -11.61 -15.25
CA VAL A 194 8.88 -12.04 -16.51
C VAL A 194 7.63 -12.92 -16.38
N ILE A 195 6.48 -12.36 -16.76
CA ILE A 195 5.55 -13.05 -17.66
C ILE A 195 5.15 -12.06 -18.77
N ASN A 196 5.64 -12.34 -19.96
CA ASN A 196 5.22 -11.76 -21.23
C ASN A 196 3.84 -12.32 -21.59
N ASP A 197 2.77 -11.78 -21.02
CA ASP A 197 1.46 -11.72 -21.67
C ASP A 197 0.59 -10.70 -20.94
N VAL A 198 0.24 -9.61 -21.62
CA VAL A 198 -0.63 -8.57 -21.06
C VAL A 198 -2.05 -8.93 -21.48
N PRO A 199 -2.99 -9.27 -20.58
CA PRO A 199 -4.36 -9.59 -20.99
C PRO A 199 -5.08 -8.33 -21.51
N ALA A 200 -6.02 -8.54 -22.43
CA ALA A 200 -6.79 -7.56 -23.22
C ALA A 200 -7.75 -6.63 -22.42
N TRP A 201 -7.35 -6.15 -21.23
CA TRP A 201 -8.09 -5.13 -20.48
C TRP A 201 -7.58 -3.70 -20.74
N GLN A 202 -6.46 -3.54 -21.46
CA GLN A 202 -5.95 -2.20 -21.82
C GLN A 202 -6.93 -1.41 -22.70
N ASP A 203 -7.83 -2.09 -23.40
CA ASP A 203 -8.84 -1.49 -24.27
C ASP A 203 -10.21 -1.31 -23.59
N ASP A 204 -10.39 -1.84 -22.36
CA ASP A 204 -11.62 -1.69 -21.58
C ASP A 204 -11.64 -0.33 -20.85
N GLN A 205 -12.09 0.69 -21.57
CA GLN A 205 -12.19 2.06 -21.02
C GLN A 205 -13.14 2.17 -19.83
N ASP A 206 -14.16 1.32 -19.76
CA ASP A 206 -15.12 1.32 -18.66
C ASP A 206 -14.47 0.78 -17.38
N LEU A 207 -13.69 -0.28 -17.48
CA LEU A 207 -12.90 -0.82 -16.36
C LEU A 207 -11.83 0.18 -15.87
N LEU A 208 -11.11 0.84 -16.79
CA LEU A 208 -10.13 1.87 -16.44
C LEU A 208 -10.78 3.09 -15.78
N SER A 209 -11.90 3.56 -16.32
CA SER A 209 -12.71 4.65 -15.76
C SER A 209 -13.25 4.28 -14.37
N TRP A 210 -13.70 3.04 -14.20
CA TRP A 210 -14.13 2.51 -12.92
C TRP A 210 -12.97 2.47 -11.90
N LEU A 211 -11.79 1.97 -12.28
CA LEU A 211 -10.61 1.96 -11.41
C LEU A 211 -10.19 3.36 -10.98
N GLN A 212 -10.26 4.35 -11.87
CA GLN A 212 -9.99 5.74 -11.54
C GLN A 212 -10.98 6.26 -10.48
N LYS A 213 -12.29 6.02 -10.64
CA LYS A 213 -13.32 6.40 -9.66
C LYS A 213 -13.15 5.71 -8.31
N VAL A 214 -12.71 4.45 -8.29
CA VAL A 214 -12.51 3.66 -7.07
C VAL A 214 -11.18 4.00 -6.35
N CYS A 215 -10.22 4.58 -7.06
CA CYS A 215 -8.94 5.00 -6.48
C CYS A 215 -8.91 6.45 -5.96
N GLN A 216 -9.83 7.30 -6.41
CA GLN A 216 -10.10 8.64 -5.87
C GLN A 216 -10.66 8.58 -4.43
#